data_AF-A0A078FXI9-F1
#
_entry.id   AF-A0A078FXI9-F1
#
_cell.length_a   1.000
_cell.length_b   1.000
_cell.length_c   1.000
_cell.angle_alpha   90.00
_cell.angle_beta   90.00
_cell.angle_gamma   90.00
#
_symmetry.space_group_name_H-M   'P 1'
#
loop_
_entity.id
_entity.type
_entity.pdbx_description
1 polymer ?
#
loop_
_entity_poly.entity_id
_entity_poly.type
_entity_poly.pdbx_seq_one_letter_code
_entity_poly.pdbx_strand_id
1 'polypeptide(L)'
;MAEAIAIRSALLQAIDLHINHIWLRSDEQGLIGAISSGRHPIELYGVLSDISMISQTSFSSCRFSFIRREINGLADLYAKACLHSGPSLCNS
;
A
#
# COMPACT_ATOMS: atom_id res chain seq x y z
N MET A 1 7.37 4.40 -4.03
CA MET A 1 7.62 4.32 -2.57
C MET A 1 6.40 4.71 -1.73
N ALA A 2 5.73 5.83 -2.01
CA ALA A 2 4.54 6.28 -1.28
C ALA A 2 3.44 5.21 -1.14
N GLU A 3 3.16 4.46 -2.20
CA GLU A 3 2.16 3.39 -2.18
C GLU A 3 2.55 2.21 -1.28
N ALA A 4 3.82 1.81 -1.25
CA ALA A 4 4.29 0.76 -0.35
C ALA A 4 4.13 1.19 1.12
N ILE A 5 4.42 2.46 1.42
CA ILE A 5 4.18 3.05 2.74
C ILE A 5 2.68 3.06 3.06
N ALA A 6 1.82 3.41 2.10
CA ALA A 6 0.37 3.39 2.28
C ALA A 6 -0.15 1.98 2.58
N ILE A 7 0.35 0.95 1.89
CA ILE A 7 0.02 -0.46 2.15
C ILE A 7 0.46 -0.87 3.56
N ARG A 8 1.68 -0.54 3.97
CA ARG A 8 2.18 -0.83 5.33
C ARG A 8 1.32 -0.16 6.40
N SER A 9 0.96 1.10 6.21
CA SER A 9 0.08 1.84 7.12
C SER A 9 -1.32 1.23 7.18
N ALA A 10 -1.89 0.81 6.04
CA ALA A 10 -3.19 0.16 5.99
C ALA A 10 -3.19 -1.19 6.74
N LEU A 11 -2.10 -1.97 6.63
CA LEU A 11 -1.94 -3.20 7.39
C LEU A 11 -1.88 -2.94 8.90
N LEU A 12 -1.11 -1.94 9.33
CA LEU A 12 -1.04 -1.57 10.75
C LEU A 12 -2.40 -1.12 11.30
N GLN A 13 -3.15 -0.31 10.54
CA GLN A 13 -4.52 0.07 10.94
C GLN A 13 -5.47 -1.12 10.97
N ALA A 14 -5.35 -2.05 10.03
CA ALA A 14 -6.19 -3.26 10.04
C ALA A 14 -5.92 -4.14 11.26
N ILE A 15 -4.68 -4.19 11.75
CA ILE A 15 -4.32 -4.87 13.01
C ILE A 15 -4.98 -4.18 14.21
N ASP A 16 -4.90 -2.85 14.26
CA ASP A 16 -5.53 -2.04 15.32
C ASP A 16 -7.06 -2.23 15.35
N LEU A 17 -7.66 -2.42 14.17
CA LEU A 17 -9.08 -2.72 14.01
C LEU A 17 -9.43 -4.21 14.19
N HIS A 18 -8.47 -5.06 14.58
CA HIS A 18 -8.63 -6.51 14.75
C HIS A 18 -9.18 -7.24 13.50
N ILE A 19 -8.82 -6.75 12.31
CA ILE A 19 -9.22 -7.35 11.03
C ILE A 19 -8.25 -8.49 10.72
N ASN A 20 -8.75 -9.73 10.70
CA ASN A 20 -7.92 -10.92 10.43
C ASN A 20 -7.86 -11.31 8.94
N HIS A 21 -8.74 -10.74 8.11
CA HIS A 21 -8.83 -11.00 6.68
C HIS A 21 -8.70 -9.70 5.91
N ILE A 22 -7.63 -9.56 5.14
CA ILE A 22 -7.38 -8.36 4.35
C ILE A 22 -7.17 -8.70 2.87
N TRP A 23 -7.76 -7.88 2.01
CA TRP A 23 -7.53 -7.92 0.57
C TRP A 23 -7.17 -6.53 0.07
N LEU A 24 -5.89 -6.34 -0.24
CA LEU A 24 -5.35 -5.09 -0.75
C LEU A 24 -5.29 -5.11 -2.27
N ARG A 25 -5.76 -4.03 -2.88
CA ARG A 25 -5.71 -3.82 -4.33
C ARG A 25 -4.92 -2.56 -4.63
N SER A 26 -3.90 -2.69 -5.50
CA SER A 26 -3.10 -1.56 -5.97
C SER A 26 -3.09 -1.55 -7.49
N ASP A 27 -3.04 -0.35 -8.04
CA ASP A 27 -2.95 -0.07 -9.46
C ASP A 27 -1.53 0.06 -9.99
N GLU A 28 -0.55 -0.24 -9.15
CA GLU A 28 0.86 -0.23 -9.51
C GLU A 28 1.36 -1.66 -9.71
N GLN A 29 1.39 -2.09 -10.97
CA GLN A 29 1.75 -3.45 -11.36
C GLN A 29 3.15 -3.85 -10.86
N GLY A 30 4.09 -2.89 -10.85
CA GLY A 30 5.44 -3.11 -10.33
C GLY A 30 5.47 -3.42 -8.82
N LEU A 31 4.61 -2.75 -8.04
CA LEU A 31 4.53 -2.96 -6.60
C LEU A 31 3.88 -4.31 -6.26
N ILE A 32 2.73 -4.62 -6.86
CA ILE A 32 2.07 -5.91 -6.67
C ILE A 32 2.97 -7.05 -7.16
N GLY A 33 3.66 -6.87 -8.28
CA GLY A 33 4.64 -7.82 -8.79
C GLY A 33 5.80 -8.03 -7.82
N ALA A 34 6.33 -6.96 -7.20
CA ALA A 34 7.41 -7.07 -6.22
C ALA A 34 6.95 -7.77 -4.93
N ILE A 35 5.75 -7.48 -4.43
CA ILE A 35 5.15 -8.16 -3.27
C ILE A 35 4.93 -9.65 -3.56
N SER A 36 4.38 -9.97 -4.74
CA SER A 36 4.04 -11.35 -5.09
C SER A 36 5.25 -12.20 -5.47
N SER A 37 6.32 -11.60 -6.00
CA SER A 37 7.51 -12.32 -6.46
C SER A 37 8.61 -12.46 -5.40
N GLY A 38 8.55 -11.68 -4.32
CA GLY A 38 9.62 -11.62 -3.32
C GLY A 38 10.95 -11.07 -3.85
N ARG A 39 11.00 -10.59 -5.11
CA ARG A 39 12.18 -9.96 -5.70
C ARG A 39 12.04 -8.45 -5.58
N HIS A 40 12.94 -7.85 -4.80
CA HIS A 40 12.81 -6.45 -4.41
C HIS A 40 13.95 -5.62 -4.97
N PRO A 41 13.68 -4.45 -5.57
CA PRO A 41 14.68 -3.40 -5.70
C PRO A 41 15.20 -3.04 -4.31
N ILE A 42 16.52 -2.89 -4.15
CA ILE A 42 17.20 -2.69 -2.86
C ILE A 42 16.56 -1.55 -2.04
N GLU A 43 16.11 -0.49 -2.70
CA GLU A 43 15.49 0.68 -2.07
C GLU A 43 14.10 0.42 -1.45
N LEU A 44 13.40 -0.62 -1.90
CA LEU A 44 12.05 -0.97 -1.42
C LEU A 44 12.04 -2.22 -0.55
N TYR A 45 13.18 -2.92 -0.43
CA TYR A 45 13.30 -4.19 0.30
C TYR A 45 12.80 -4.07 1.75
N GLY A 46 13.19 -3.02 2.48
CA GLY A 46 12.79 -2.86 3.88
C GLY A 46 11.28 -2.81 4.07
N VAL A 47 10.59 -1.92 3.34
CA VAL A 47 9.13 -1.76 3.45
C VAL A 47 8.39 -3.00 2.93
N LEU A 48 8.87 -3.63 1.86
CA LEU A 48 8.24 -4.84 1.30
C LEU A 48 8.41 -6.05 2.23
N SER A 49 9.58 -6.20 2.85
CA SER A 49 9.83 -7.23 3.85
C SER A 49 8.95 -7.04 5.09
N ASP A 50 8.80 -5.80 5.58
CA ASP A 50 7.87 -5.46 6.65
C ASP A 50 6.43 -5.86 6.29
N ILE A 51 5.96 -5.48 5.09
CA ILE A 51 4.62 -5.82 4.59
C ILE A 51 4.42 -7.33 4.57
N SER A 52 5.40 -8.09 4.06
CA SER A 52 5.34 -9.55 4.01
C SER A 52 5.29 -10.16 5.41
N MET A 53 6.14 -9.69 6.32
CA MET A 53 6.18 -10.18 7.70
C MET A 53 4.85 -9.93 8.40
N ILE A 54 4.37 -8.68 8.38
CA ILE A 54 3.11 -8.27 9.01
C ILE A 54 1.93 -9.08 8.44
N SER A 55 1.91 -9.26 7.11
CA SER A 55 0.86 -10.03 6.42
C SER A 55 0.80 -11.48 6.86
N GLN A 56 1.96 -12.10 7.14
CA GLN A 56 2.05 -13.50 7.55
C GLN A 56 1.80 -13.69 9.05
N THR A 57 2.23 -12.75 9.89
CA THR A 57 2.14 -12.89 11.35
C THR A 57 0.81 -12.43 11.92
N SER A 58 0.17 -11.45 11.28
CA SER A 58 -0.97 -10.74 11.89
C SER A 58 -2.32 -11.07 11.25
N PHE A 59 -2.35 -11.71 10.08
CA PHE A 59 -3.60 -11.98 9.35
C PHE A 59 -3.75 -13.48 9.08
N SER A 60 -4.96 -14.00 9.28
CA SER A 60 -5.33 -15.37 8.88
C SER A 60 -5.45 -15.51 7.36
N SER A 61 -5.78 -14.42 6.67
CA SER A 61 -5.79 -14.36 5.21
C SER A 61 -5.39 -12.99 4.72
N CYS A 62 -4.27 -12.91 4.01
CA CYS A 62 -3.83 -11.69 3.34
C CYS A 62 -3.71 -11.94 1.83
N ARG A 63 -4.34 -11.10 1.02
CA ARG A 63 -4.27 -11.14 -0.44
C ARG A 63 -3.88 -9.79 -1.01
N PHE A 64 -3.02 -9.83 -2.02
CA PHE A 64 -2.62 -8.67 -2.80
C PHE A 64 -3.05 -8.89 -4.25
N SER A 65 -3.65 -7.90 -4.88
CA SER A 65 -4.07 -8.00 -6.29
C SER A 65 -3.86 -6.69 -7.03
N PHE A 66 -3.50 -6.80 -8.30
CA PHE A 66 -3.42 -5.67 -9.19
C PHE A 66 -4.82 -5.30 -9.70
N ILE A 67 -5.14 -4.01 -9.75
CA ILE A 67 -6.37 -3.50 -10.36
C ILE A 67 -6.03 -2.36 -11.32
N ARG A 68 -6.60 -2.33 -12.52
CA ARG A 68 -6.29 -1.25 -13.47
C ARG A 68 -6.79 0.11 -12.95
N ARG A 69 -6.03 1.19 -13.18
CA ARG A 69 -6.35 2.58 -12.75
C ARG A 69 -7.78 3.01 -13.09
N GLU A 70 -8.24 2.65 -14.28
CA GLU A 70 -9.60 2.86 -14.79
C GLU A 70 -10.71 2.27 -13.90
N ILE A 71 -10.41 1.25 -13.09
CA ILE A 71 -11.33 0.61 -12.14
C ILE A 71 -11.03 1.06 -10.69
N ASN A 72 -9.88 1.68 -10.44
CA ASN A 72 -9.44 2.20 -9.14
C ASN A 72 -9.75 3.69 -8.96
N GLY A 73 -10.85 4.18 -9.55
CA GLY A 73 -11.17 5.61 -9.64
C GLY A 73 -11.22 6.34 -8.28
N LEU A 74 -11.61 5.66 -7.21
CA LEU A 74 -11.59 6.23 -5.85
C LEU A 74 -10.15 6.45 -5.34
N ALA A 75 -9.25 5.50 -5.56
CA ALA A 75 -7.86 5.66 -5.15
C ALA A 75 -7.12 6.69 -6.02
N ASP A 76 -7.40 6.74 -7.32
CA ASP A 76 -6.85 7.77 -8.23
C ASP A 76 -7.30 9.18 -7.81
N LEU A 77 -8.57 9.32 -7.39
CA LEU A 77 -9.08 10.58 -6.85
C LEU A 77 -8.38 10.98 -5.55
N TYR A 78 -8.16 10.03 -4.63
CA TYR A 78 -7.40 10.28 -3.39
C TYR A 78 -5.93 10.63 -3.66
N ALA A 79 -5.27 9.92 -4.58
CA ALA A 79 -3.89 10.20 -4.97
C ALA A 79 -3.75 11.60 -5.58
N LYS A 80 -4.68 12.00 -6.44
CA LYS A 80 -4.76 13.37 -7.00
C LYS A 80 -4.99 14.42 -5.91
N ALA A 81 -5.87 14.15 -4.94
CA ALA A 81 -6.10 15.06 -3.82
C ALA A 81 -4.83 15.25 -2.96
N CYS A 82 -4.09 14.17 -2.69
CA CYS A 82 -2.82 14.24 -1.97
C CYS A 82 -1.72 14.96 -2.77
N LEU A 83 -1.66 14.77 -4.10
CA LEU A 83 -0.74 15.49 -4.99
C LEU A 83 -1.05 16.99 -5.10
N HIS A 84 -2.32 17.37 -5.02
CA HIS A 84 -2.74 18.78 -5.00
C HIS A 84 -2.55 19.44 -3.62
N SER A 85 -2.30 18.66 -2.58
CA SER A 85 -2.00 19.13 -1.23
C SER A 85 -0.48 19.26 -1.00
N GLY A 86 0.26 19.78 -1.99
CA GLY A 86 1.62 20.26 -1.79
C GLY A 86 1.64 21.39 -0.75
N PRO A 87 2.78 21.66 -0.08
CA PRO A 87 2.81 22.52 1.10
C PRO A 87 2.36 23.92 0.72
N SER A 88 1.12 24.27 1.07
CA SER A 88 0.75 25.67 1.18
C SER A 88 1.58 26.25 2.31
N LEU A 89 2.66 26.92 1.94
CA LEU A 89 3.35 27.92 2.73
C LEU A 89 2.30 28.88 3.30
N CYS A 90 1.79 28.60 4.49
CA CYS A 90 1.14 29.60 5.30
C CYS A 90 2.23 30.37 6.04
N ASN A 91 2.86 31.31 5.34
CA ASN A 91 3.42 32.49 5.97
C ASN A 91 2.24 33.44 6.26
N SER A 92 1.93 33.67 7.53
CA SER A 92 1.33 34.91 8.04
C SER A 92 1.62 34.99 9.53
#